data_AF-A0A7K0CLL0-F1
#
_entry.id   AF-A0A7K0CLL0-F1
#
_cell.length_a   1.000
_cell.length_b   1.000
_cell.length_c   1.000
_cell.angle_alpha   90.00
_cell.angle_beta   90.00
_cell.angle_gamma   90.00
#
_symmetry.space_group_name_H-M   'P 1'
#
loop_
_entity.id
_entity.type
_entity.pdbx_description
1 polymer ?
#
loop_
_entity_poly.entity_id
_entity_poly.type
_entity_poly.pdbx_seq_one_letter_code
_entity_poly.pdbx_strand_id
1 'polypeptide(L)'
;MIRGTVVSVRLIRAPWELLKRVFGWLVLYEAWNKVRLSWTAVGLRRFETREVGRLGVSPPPRALVATVIATYRRPESLRRAVAAALGQTVGDQVVVVVDDGAGLPDLPSDPRLYAVSLSRNVGVAGVVRNVGVRLSRSRYVAFLDDDNVWERDHLERALAALEAPSGGPDGVYTALRRVSADGTELDVLSVPFSRRDSAHASFLDTNAFVARRTRALHFSRLRRTPSVLPREDWELIRRYSRRHTVRHLPVPTVRYLANPDSYYTTWL
;
A
#
# COMPACT_ATOMS: atom_id res chain seq x y z
N MET A 1 -22.26 14.25 -50.99
CA MET A 1 -23.17 14.63 -49.88
C MET A 1 -22.92 13.67 -48.72
N ILE A 2 -22.06 14.05 -47.77
CA ILE A 2 -21.56 13.19 -46.68
C ILE A 2 -22.35 13.52 -45.41
N ARG A 3 -23.23 12.63 -44.95
CA ARG A 3 -23.82 12.68 -43.59
C ARG A 3 -24.09 11.25 -43.11
N GLY A 4 -23.18 10.69 -42.32
CA GLY A 4 -23.39 9.34 -41.84
C GLY A 4 -22.38 8.79 -40.83
N THR A 5 -21.80 9.57 -39.91
CA THR A 5 -20.99 8.97 -38.82
C THR A 5 -20.75 9.90 -37.62
N VAL A 6 -21.79 10.38 -36.91
CA VAL A 6 -21.59 11.15 -35.64
C VAL A 6 -22.51 10.68 -34.50
N VAL A 7 -23.54 9.87 -34.78
CA VAL A 7 -24.59 9.58 -33.79
C VAL A 7 -24.27 8.40 -32.86
N SER A 8 -23.50 7.39 -33.29
CA SER A 8 -23.26 6.18 -32.48
C SER A 8 -22.29 6.38 -31.30
N VAL A 9 -21.34 7.33 -31.40
CA VAL A 9 -20.34 7.59 -30.34
C VAL A 9 -20.94 8.37 -29.15
N ARG A 10 -21.97 9.20 -29.38
CA ARG A 10 -22.62 9.99 -28.30
C ARG A 10 -23.51 9.13 -27.40
N LEU A 11 -24.18 8.12 -27.94
CA LEU A 11 -25.12 7.27 -27.21
C LEU A 11 -24.44 6.32 -26.21
N ILE A 12 -23.20 5.88 -26.44
CA ILE A 12 -22.44 5.02 -25.50
C ILE A 12 -21.79 5.85 -24.37
N ARG A 13 -21.48 7.13 -24.62
CA ARG A 13 -20.88 8.02 -23.61
C ARG A 13 -21.83 8.35 -22.47
N ALA A 14 -23.11 8.61 -22.75
CA ALA A 14 -24.07 9.01 -21.71
C ALA A 14 -24.31 7.91 -20.64
N PRO A 15 -24.50 6.63 -20.99
CA PRO A 15 -24.56 5.54 -20.01
C PRO A 15 -23.26 5.38 -19.21
N TRP A 16 -22.10 5.50 -19.86
CA TRP A 16 -20.81 5.35 -19.18
C TRP A 16 -20.54 6.47 -18.17
N GLU A 17 -20.82 7.72 -18.52
CA GLU A 17 -20.70 8.85 -17.60
C GLU A 17 -21.73 8.83 -16.47
N LEU A 18 -22.90 8.23 -16.70
CA LEU A 18 -23.86 7.96 -15.63
C LEU A 18 -23.34 6.89 -14.67
N LEU A 19 -22.82 5.77 -15.19
CA LEU A 19 -22.24 4.70 -14.37
C LEU A 19 -21.08 5.23 -13.50
N LYS A 20 -20.19 6.06 -14.06
CA LYS A 20 -19.09 6.68 -13.30
C LYS A 20 -19.57 7.55 -12.15
N ARG A 21 -20.66 8.30 -12.37
CA ARG A 21 -21.28 9.14 -11.32
C ARG A 21 -21.96 8.31 -10.24
N VAL A 22 -22.62 7.22 -10.61
CA VAL A 22 -23.36 6.35 -9.68
C VAL A 22 -22.43 5.45 -8.85
N PHE A 23 -21.47 4.79 -9.49
CA PHE A 23 -20.62 3.77 -8.85
C PHE A 23 -19.23 4.27 -8.44
N GLY A 24 -18.81 5.42 -8.97
CA GLY A 24 -17.45 5.91 -8.86
C GLY A 24 -16.56 5.42 -10.00
N TRP A 25 -15.88 6.37 -10.65
CA TRP A 25 -15.04 6.08 -11.81
C TRP A 25 -13.86 5.16 -11.45
N LEU A 26 -13.28 5.28 -10.25
CA LEU A 26 -12.19 4.40 -9.78
C LEU A 26 -12.68 2.96 -9.61
N VAL A 27 -13.94 2.76 -9.19
CA VAL A 27 -14.53 1.41 -9.04
C VAL A 27 -14.72 0.75 -10.39
N LEU A 28 -15.25 1.48 -11.36
CA LEU A 28 -15.42 0.98 -12.72
C LEU A 28 -14.09 0.70 -13.40
N TYR A 29 -13.10 1.57 -13.19
CA TYR A 29 -11.75 1.38 -13.72
C TYR A 29 -11.10 0.15 -13.10
N GLU A 30 -11.23 -0.06 -11.79
CA GLU A 30 -10.72 -1.28 -11.15
C GLU A 30 -11.41 -2.55 -11.67
N ALA A 31 -12.72 -2.53 -11.89
CA ALA A 31 -13.44 -3.65 -12.49
C ALA A 31 -12.92 -3.94 -13.91
N TRP A 32 -12.72 -2.89 -14.71
CA TRP A 32 -12.15 -2.99 -16.05
C TRP A 32 -10.72 -3.52 -16.06
N ASN A 33 -9.87 -3.02 -15.15
CA ASN A 33 -8.49 -3.48 -14.97
C ASN A 33 -8.44 -4.95 -14.58
N LYS A 34 -9.35 -5.41 -13.72
CA LYS A 34 -9.45 -6.84 -13.36
C LYS A 34 -9.75 -7.71 -14.57
N VAL A 35 -10.57 -7.26 -15.52
CA VAL A 35 -10.79 -7.97 -16.78
C VAL A 35 -9.52 -7.94 -17.64
N ARG A 36 -8.99 -6.75 -17.95
CA ARG A 36 -7.88 -6.56 -18.90
C ARG A 36 -6.53 -7.09 -18.43
N LEU A 37 -6.25 -7.04 -17.13
CA LEU A 37 -4.95 -7.35 -16.56
C LEU A 37 -4.94 -8.70 -15.82
N SER A 38 -6.06 -9.42 -15.73
CA SER A 38 -6.13 -10.70 -15.00
C SER A 38 -5.06 -11.69 -15.43
N TRP A 39 -4.77 -11.77 -16.74
CA TRP A 39 -3.74 -12.64 -17.30
C TRP A 39 -2.33 -12.32 -16.74
N THR A 40 -2.06 -11.06 -16.36
CA THR A 40 -0.78 -10.65 -15.75
C THR A 40 -0.59 -11.21 -14.34
N ALA A 41 -1.69 -11.57 -13.66
CA ALA A 41 -1.65 -12.18 -12.33
C ALA A 41 -1.49 -13.71 -12.37
N VAL A 42 -1.56 -14.33 -13.56
CA VAL A 42 -1.40 -15.77 -13.74
C VAL A 42 -0.01 -16.19 -13.28
N GLY A 43 0.05 -17.25 -12.48
CA GLY A 43 1.32 -17.75 -11.94
C GLY A 43 1.90 -16.93 -10.78
N LEU A 44 1.55 -15.65 -10.60
CA LEU A 44 2.10 -14.81 -9.52
C LEU A 44 1.74 -15.33 -8.13
N ARG A 45 0.55 -15.92 -7.93
CA ARG A 45 0.20 -16.58 -6.65
C ARG A 45 1.08 -17.80 -6.36
N ARG A 46 1.44 -18.57 -7.40
CA ARG A 46 2.34 -19.73 -7.27
C ARG A 46 3.76 -19.25 -6.98
N PHE A 47 4.22 -18.22 -7.67
CA PHE A 47 5.51 -17.56 -7.42
C PHE A 47 5.59 -17.07 -5.96
N GLU A 48 4.63 -16.25 -5.51
CA GLU A 48 4.54 -15.78 -4.13
C GLU A 48 4.58 -16.92 -3.10
N THR A 49 3.89 -18.03 -3.38
CA THR A 49 3.87 -19.19 -2.47
C THR A 49 5.22 -19.92 -2.43
N ARG A 50 5.92 -20.03 -3.57
CA ARG A 50 7.26 -20.61 -3.63
C ARG A 50 8.27 -19.73 -2.89
N GLU A 51 8.21 -18.41 -3.09
CA GLU A 51 9.09 -17.47 -2.40
C GLU A 51 8.89 -17.50 -0.89
N VAL A 52 7.64 -17.53 -0.40
CA VAL A 52 7.36 -17.67 1.03
C VAL A 52 7.87 -18.99 1.59
N GLY A 53 7.81 -20.10 0.84
CA GLY A 53 8.38 -21.38 1.26
C GLY A 53 9.91 -21.39 1.29
N ARG A 54 10.56 -20.69 0.35
CA ARG A 54 12.02 -20.58 0.26
C ARG A 54 12.61 -19.64 1.32
N LEU A 55 11.92 -18.53 1.59
CA LEU A 55 12.40 -17.43 2.45
C LEU A 55 11.86 -17.50 3.88
N GLY A 56 10.84 -18.32 4.12
CA GLY A 56 10.23 -18.47 5.44
C GLY A 56 11.20 -19.07 6.46
N VAL A 57 11.18 -18.53 7.66
CA VAL A 57 11.86 -19.10 8.83
C VAL A 57 10.83 -19.80 9.73
N SER A 58 11.28 -20.82 10.48
CA SER A 58 10.41 -21.58 11.39
C SER A 58 10.96 -21.52 12.83
N PRO A 59 10.22 -20.95 13.80
CA PRO A 59 8.93 -20.28 13.63
C PRO A 59 9.06 -18.94 12.88
N PRO A 60 8.02 -18.48 12.16
CA PRO A 60 8.05 -17.17 11.52
C PRO A 60 8.04 -16.05 12.59
N PRO A 61 8.67 -14.90 12.32
CA PRO A 61 8.68 -13.76 13.23
C PRO A 61 7.26 -13.34 13.61
N ARG A 62 7.08 -13.04 14.89
CA ARG A 62 5.80 -12.66 15.49
C ARG A 62 6.02 -11.57 16.53
N ALA A 63 5.22 -10.52 16.40
CA ALA A 63 5.13 -9.39 17.32
C ALA A 63 3.70 -8.84 17.33
N LEU A 64 3.43 -7.75 18.05
CA LEU A 64 2.17 -7.03 17.95
C LEU A 64 1.95 -6.50 16.52
N VAL A 65 2.98 -5.89 15.91
CA VAL A 65 2.92 -5.32 14.55
C VAL A 65 4.10 -5.76 13.69
N ALA A 66 3.86 -5.96 12.40
CA ALA A 66 4.90 -6.13 11.39
C ALA A 66 4.88 -4.97 10.41
N THR A 67 6.01 -4.28 10.26
CA THR A 67 6.22 -3.28 9.21
C THR A 67 6.78 -3.97 7.97
N VAL A 68 6.08 -3.90 6.84
CA VAL A 68 6.52 -4.50 5.58
C VAL A 68 7.08 -3.41 4.66
N ILE A 69 8.34 -3.57 4.25
CA ILE A 69 9.03 -2.66 3.33
C ILE A 69 9.37 -3.44 2.05
N ALA A 70 8.85 -2.98 0.92
CA ALA A 70 9.22 -3.50 -0.39
C ALA A 70 10.27 -2.57 -1.03
N THR A 71 11.31 -3.13 -1.65
CA THR A 71 12.38 -2.33 -2.23
C THR A 71 12.90 -2.92 -3.54
N TYR A 72 13.43 -2.04 -4.39
CA TYR A 72 14.15 -2.43 -5.60
C TYR A 72 15.14 -1.34 -6.00
N ARG A 73 16.45 -1.64 -5.93
CA ARG A 73 17.55 -0.76 -6.37
C ARG A 73 17.57 0.64 -5.74
N ARG A 74 17.23 0.74 -4.44
CA ARG A 74 17.18 2.02 -3.70
C ARG A 74 17.88 1.94 -2.34
N PRO A 75 19.20 1.65 -2.30
CA PRO A 75 19.89 1.32 -1.06
C PRO A 75 19.84 2.44 -0.01
N GLU A 76 20.09 3.70 -0.39
CA GLU A 76 20.10 4.81 0.57
C GLU A 76 18.73 5.13 1.12
N SER A 77 17.71 5.11 0.26
CA SER A 77 16.33 5.34 0.70
C SER A 77 15.89 4.21 1.63
N LEU A 78 16.17 2.95 1.28
CA LEU A 78 15.86 1.80 2.12
C LEU A 78 16.48 1.91 3.52
N ARG A 79 17.75 2.33 3.63
CA ARG A 79 18.39 2.52 4.93
C ARG A 79 17.65 3.54 5.80
N ARG A 80 17.18 4.64 5.21
CA ARG A 80 16.37 5.65 5.93
C ARG A 80 15.02 5.07 6.38
N ALA A 81 14.32 4.37 5.49
CA ALA A 81 13.04 3.74 5.80
C ALA A 81 13.16 2.69 6.92
N VAL A 82 14.19 1.83 6.86
CA VAL A 82 14.48 0.82 7.89
C VAL A 82 14.81 1.47 9.24
N ALA A 83 15.66 2.51 9.24
CA ALA A 83 15.98 3.25 10.46
C ALA A 83 14.73 3.89 11.09
N ALA A 84 13.84 4.46 10.27
CA ALA A 84 12.58 5.05 10.73
C ALA A 84 11.60 4.01 11.31
N ALA A 85 11.51 2.83 10.69
CA ALA A 85 10.68 1.73 11.17
C ALA A 85 11.22 1.17 12.51
N LEU A 86 12.52 0.89 12.60
CA LEU A 86 13.16 0.39 13.82
C LEU A 86 13.14 1.42 14.96
N GLY A 87 13.09 2.72 14.62
CA GLY A 87 13.06 3.84 15.55
C GLY A 87 11.69 4.20 16.11
N GLN A 88 10.62 3.46 15.78
CA GLN A 88 9.28 3.67 16.36
C GLN A 88 9.28 3.43 17.87
N THR A 89 8.41 4.13 18.61
CA THR A 89 8.28 3.97 20.07
C THR A 89 7.72 2.59 20.48
N VAL A 90 7.05 1.90 19.56
CA VAL A 90 6.53 0.54 19.78
C VAL A 90 7.68 -0.47 19.72
N GLY A 91 8.00 -1.08 20.87
CA GLY A 91 9.05 -2.10 20.98
C GLY A 91 8.64 -3.47 20.45
N ASP A 92 7.38 -3.88 20.64
CA ASP A 92 6.82 -5.16 20.18
C ASP A 92 6.49 -5.10 18.67
N GLN A 93 7.53 -5.00 17.86
CA GLN A 93 7.44 -4.95 16.40
C GLN A 93 8.51 -5.82 15.72
N VAL A 94 8.23 -6.17 14.46
CA VAL A 94 9.23 -6.70 13.52
C VAL A 94 9.19 -5.90 12.23
N VAL A 95 10.34 -5.69 11.61
CA VAL A 95 10.48 -5.04 10.30
C VAL A 95 10.85 -6.11 9.28
N VAL A 96 10.04 -6.28 8.26
CA VAL A 96 10.23 -7.26 7.18
C VAL A 96 10.54 -6.51 5.90
N VAL A 97 11.80 -6.55 5.47
CA VAL A 97 12.25 -5.99 4.19
C VAL A 97 12.23 -7.09 3.14
N VAL A 98 11.61 -6.82 2.00
CA VAL A 98 11.60 -7.71 0.85
C VAL A 98 12.14 -6.96 -0.37
N ASP A 99 13.33 -7.35 -0.82
CA ASP A 99 13.93 -6.87 -2.07
C ASP A 99 13.36 -7.65 -3.27
N ASP A 100 12.97 -6.93 -4.33
CA ASP A 100 12.46 -7.49 -5.58
C ASP A 100 13.60 -8.01 -6.50
N GLY A 101 14.49 -8.82 -5.93
CA GLY A 101 15.53 -9.58 -6.62
C GLY A 101 16.69 -8.76 -7.18
N ALA A 102 16.97 -7.55 -6.64
CA ALA A 102 18.15 -6.77 -7.00
C ALA A 102 19.35 -7.01 -6.07
N GLY A 103 19.13 -7.64 -4.93
CA GLY A 103 20.09 -7.73 -3.84
C GLY A 103 19.83 -6.67 -2.77
N LEU A 104 20.09 -7.02 -1.51
CA LEU A 104 19.97 -6.12 -0.37
C LEU A 104 21.29 -5.36 -0.16
N PRO A 105 21.24 -4.07 0.22
CA PRO A 105 22.42 -3.39 0.73
C PRO A 105 22.76 -3.87 2.14
N ASP A 106 23.89 -3.39 2.67
CA ASP A 106 24.17 -3.51 4.10
C ASP A 106 23.11 -2.74 4.92
N LEU A 107 22.53 -3.45 5.89
CA LEU A 107 21.42 -3.03 6.74
C LEU A 107 21.82 -3.21 8.21
N PRO A 108 21.27 -2.41 9.14
CA PRO A 108 21.65 -2.50 10.55
C PRO A 108 21.36 -3.89 11.13
N SER A 109 22.29 -4.40 11.94
CA SER A 109 22.07 -5.61 12.72
C SER A 109 21.12 -5.32 13.88
N ASP A 110 19.84 -5.65 13.71
CA ASP A 110 18.79 -5.53 14.73
C ASP A 110 17.98 -6.84 14.78
N PRO A 111 17.72 -7.44 15.97
CA PRO A 111 16.96 -8.68 16.09
C PRO A 111 15.50 -8.59 15.61
N ARG A 112 14.98 -7.37 15.43
CA ARG A 112 13.63 -7.11 14.90
C ARG A 112 13.62 -7.02 13.38
N LEU A 113 14.78 -6.95 12.71
CA LEU A 113 14.89 -6.79 11.27
C LEU A 113 15.06 -8.14 10.56
N TYR A 114 14.14 -8.42 9.63
CA TYR A 114 14.17 -9.60 8.76
C TYR A 114 14.21 -9.13 7.31
N ALA A 115 15.36 -9.24 6.67
CA ALA A 115 15.55 -8.82 5.29
C ALA A 115 15.76 -10.03 4.37
N VAL A 116 14.99 -10.09 3.28
CA VAL A 116 15.07 -11.18 2.29
C VAL A 116 15.04 -10.62 0.87
N SER A 117 15.63 -11.35 -0.07
CA SER A 117 15.58 -11.04 -1.50
C SER A 117 14.82 -12.13 -2.25
N LEU A 118 13.89 -11.71 -3.11
CA LEU A 118 13.17 -12.63 -4.01
C LEU A 118 14.13 -13.28 -5.01
N SER A 119 13.76 -14.45 -5.52
CA SER A 119 14.61 -15.21 -6.46
C SER A 119 14.85 -14.49 -7.79
N ARG A 120 14.02 -13.51 -8.12
CA ARG A 120 14.13 -12.64 -9.30
C ARG A 120 13.22 -11.43 -9.13
N ASN A 121 13.47 -10.40 -9.95
CA ASN A 121 12.53 -9.29 -10.09
C ASN A 121 11.18 -9.76 -10.64
N VAL A 122 10.12 -9.51 -9.87
CA VAL A 122 8.73 -9.74 -10.27
C VAL A 122 8.13 -8.47 -10.88
N GLY A 123 8.58 -7.29 -10.47
CA GLY A 123 8.12 -6.00 -10.99
C GLY A 123 6.65 -5.74 -10.68
N VAL A 124 6.15 -6.29 -9.58
CA VAL A 124 4.79 -6.10 -9.06
C VAL A 124 4.90 -5.89 -7.55
N ALA A 125 4.94 -4.63 -7.12
CA ALA A 125 5.20 -4.27 -5.73
C ALA A 125 4.19 -4.90 -4.75
N GLY A 126 2.91 -5.02 -5.12
CA GLY A 126 1.93 -5.79 -4.36
C GLY A 126 2.32 -7.26 -4.11
N VAL A 127 3.00 -7.94 -5.02
CA VAL A 127 3.50 -9.32 -4.80
C VAL A 127 4.64 -9.32 -3.78
N VAL A 128 5.56 -8.37 -3.88
CA VAL A 128 6.69 -8.18 -2.97
C VAL A 128 6.17 -7.94 -1.54
N ARG A 129 5.21 -7.02 -1.38
CA ARG A 129 4.55 -6.75 -0.09
C ARG A 129 3.77 -7.97 0.42
N ASN A 130 3.08 -8.71 -0.46
CA ASN A 130 2.38 -9.95 -0.05
C ASN A 130 3.34 -11.02 0.49
N VAL A 131 4.54 -11.16 -0.09
CA VAL A 131 5.58 -12.04 0.47
C VAL A 131 5.92 -11.57 1.89
N GLY A 132 6.21 -10.27 2.09
CA GLY A 132 6.52 -9.71 3.41
C GLY A 132 5.41 -9.92 4.44
N VAL A 133 4.15 -9.68 4.05
CA VAL A 133 2.98 -9.98 4.89
C VAL A 133 2.97 -11.45 5.32
N ARG A 134 3.27 -12.37 4.41
CA ARG A 134 3.21 -13.83 4.66
C ARG A 134 4.42 -14.37 5.42
N LEU A 135 5.53 -13.64 5.48
CA LEU A 135 6.73 -14.02 6.22
C LEU A 135 6.63 -13.73 7.72
N SER A 136 5.62 -12.97 8.18
CA SER A 136 5.36 -12.74 9.61
C SER A 136 4.00 -13.25 10.05
N ARG A 137 3.87 -13.51 11.35
CA ARG A 137 2.61 -13.86 12.03
C ARG A 137 2.11 -12.78 12.99
N SER A 138 2.61 -11.54 12.87
CA SER A 138 2.20 -10.43 13.74
C SER A 138 0.71 -10.10 13.61
N ARG A 139 0.09 -9.65 14.70
CA ARG A 139 -1.35 -9.38 14.77
C ARG A 139 -1.77 -8.23 13.85
N TYR A 140 -0.94 -7.19 13.79
CA TYR A 140 -1.10 -6.04 12.93
C TYR A 140 -0.04 -6.02 11.84
N VAL A 141 -0.37 -5.39 10.72
CA VAL A 141 0.58 -5.14 9.63
C VAL A 141 0.49 -3.67 9.21
N ALA A 142 1.65 -3.07 9.03
CA ALA A 142 1.84 -1.73 8.49
C ALA A 142 2.73 -1.82 7.24
N PHE A 143 2.66 -0.83 6.36
CA PHE A 143 3.45 -0.79 5.13
C PHE A 143 4.24 0.50 5.07
N LEU A 144 5.51 0.41 4.70
CA LEU A 144 6.36 1.58 4.49
C LEU A 144 7.11 1.41 3.19
N ASP A 145 7.00 2.37 2.29
CA ASP A 145 7.77 2.40 1.05
C ASP A 145 9.22 2.78 1.34
N ASP A 146 10.12 2.27 0.51
CA ASP A 146 11.56 2.45 0.72
C ASP A 146 12.04 3.89 0.56
N ASP A 147 11.23 4.80 0.04
CA ASP A 147 11.53 6.23 -0.11
C ASP A 147 10.78 7.15 0.87
N ASN A 148 9.99 6.59 1.78
CA ASN A 148 9.23 7.33 2.78
C ASN A 148 9.78 7.12 4.19
N VAL A 149 9.36 8.00 5.11
CA VAL A 149 9.78 7.99 6.51
C VAL A 149 8.56 8.22 7.42
N TRP A 150 8.50 7.53 8.55
CA TRP A 150 7.50 7.77 9.59
C TRP A 150 8.00 8.70 10.69
N GLU A 151 7.07 9.44 11.29
CA GLU A 151 7.29 10.02 12.61
C GLU A 151 7.44 8.91 13.65
N ARG A 152 8.19 9.16 14.73
CA ARG A 152 8.57 8.15 15.74
C ARG A 152 7.37 7.49 16.43
N ASP A 153 6.20 8.15 16.43
CA ASP A 153 4.98 7.73 17.11
C ASP A 153 3.89 7.21 16.15
N HIS A 154 4.21 6.98 14.86
CA HIS A 154 3.24 6.50 13.85
C HIS A 154 2.54 5.21 14.30
N LEU A 155 3.31 4.17 14.64
CA LEU A 155 2.76 2.88 15.07
C LEU A 155 2.04 2.98 16.41
N GLU A 156 2.53 3.79 17.35
CA GLU A 156 1.90 3.97 18.66
C GLU A 156 0.50 4.56 18.52
N ARG A 157 0.36 5.65 17.76
CA ARG A 157 -0.95 6.29 17.50
C ARG A 157 -1.91 5.35 16.77
N ALA A 158 -1.41 4.63 15.77
CA ALA A 158 -2.22 3.68 15.01
C ALA A 158 -2.72 2.53 15.89
N LEU A 159 -1.83 1.92 16.68
CA LEU A 159 -2.17 0.81 17.57
C LEU A 159 -3.08 1.23 18.72
N ALA A 160 -2.89 2.43 19.30
CA ALA A 160 -3.78 2.97 20.33
C ALA A 160 -5.24 3.06 19.84
N ALA A 161 -5.44 3.44 18.57
CA ALA A 161 -6.76 3.46 17.97
C ALA A 161 -7.31 2.05 17.68
N LEU A 162 -6.48 1.14 17.17
CA LEU A 162 -6.85 -0.25 16.84
C LEU A 162 -7.19 -1.11 18.08
N GLU A 163 -6.50 -0.88 19.19
CA GLU A 163 -6.70 -1.57 20.47
C GLU A 163 -7.59 -0.77 21.45
N ALA A 164 -8.35 0.22 20.96
CA ALA A 164 -9.23 1.02 21.82
C ALA A 164 -10.16 0.11 22.65
N PRO A 165 -10.29 0.33 23.98
CA PRO A 165 -11.07 -0.56 24.86
C PRO A 165 -12.53 -0.76 24.47
N SER A 166 -13.13 0.21 23.78
CA SER A 166 -14.49 0.16 23.26
C SER A 166 -14.65 -0.70 21.99
N GLY A 167 -13.59 -1.37 21.54
CA GLY A 167 -13.53 -2.04 20.25
C GLY A 167 -13.02 -1.09 19.17
N GLY A 168 -11.69 -1.07 18.98
CA GLY A 168 -11.06 -0.33 17.89
C GLY A 168 -11.45 -0.87 16.50
N PRO A 169 -11.21 -0.09 15.44
CA PRO A 169 -11.49 -0.53 14.08
C PRO A 169 -10.55 -1.67 13.66
N ASP A 170 -10.82 -2.29 12.52
CA ASP A 170 -9.96 -3.32 11.93
C ASP A 170 -8.77 -2.73 11.15
N GLY A 171 -8.83 -1.45 10.79
CA GLY A 171 -7.77 -0.73 10.11
C GLY A 171 -7.83 0.76 10.43
N VAL A 172 -6.66 1.39 10.46
CA VAL A 172 -6.53 2.84 10.59
C VAL A 172 -5.63 3.35 9.48
N TYR A 173 -5.95 4.50 8.93
CA TYR A 173 -4.94 5.28 8.21
C TYR A 173 -4.80 6.66 8.82
N THR A 174 -3.57 7.12 8.92
CA THR A 174 -3.22 8.43 9.45
C THR A 174 -3.26 9.49 8.34
N ALA A 175 -3.12 10.76 8.71
CA ALA A 175 -2.76 11.77 7.73
C ALA A 175 -1.29 11.59 7.33
N LEU A 176 -0.92 12.17 6.19
CA LEU A 176 0.46 12.18 5.68
C LEU A 176 0.84 13.61 5.23
N ARG A 177 2.10 13.98 5.48
CA ARG A 177 2.73 15.21 4.98
C ARG A 177 3.47 14.87 3.69
N ARG A 178 3.21 15.59 2.61
CA ARG A 178 4.12 15.55 1.46
C ARG A 178 5.28 16.48 1.73
N VAL A 179 6.49 15.97 1.53
CA VAL A 179 7.73 16.70 1.71
C VAL A 179 8.53 16.68 0.42
N SER A 180 9.17 17.79 0.10
CA SER A 180 10.11 17.92 -1.00
C SER A 180 11.45 17.23 -0.65
N ALA A 181 12.33 17.05 -1.64
CA ALA A 181 13.66 16.47 -1.45
C ALA A 181 14.54 17.26 -0.47
N ASP A 182 14.33 18.57 -0.33
CA ASP A 182 15.00 19.43 0.66
C ASP A 182 14.37 19.36 2.07
N GLY A 183 13.29 18.59 2.23
CA GLY A 183 12.55 18.47 3.49
C GLY A 183 11.45 19.52 3.71
N THR A 184 11.24 20.46 2.77
CA THR A 184 10.15 21.43 2.83
C THR A 184 8.80 20.71 2.77
N GLU A 185 7.92 20.98 3.73
CA GLU A 185 6.54 20.51 3.68
C GLU A 185 5.76 21.21 2.56
N LEU A 186 5.13 20.42 1.69
CA LEU A 186 4.31 20.91 0.59
C LEU A 186 2.85 21.03 1.01
N ASP A 187 2.28 19.96 1.58
CA ASP A 187 0.94 19.94 2.15
C ASP A 187 0.69 18.70 3.03
N VAL A 188 -0.54 18.62 3.58
CA VAL A 188 -1.02 17.49 4.38
C VAL A 188 -2.26 16.90 3.74
N LEU A 189 -2.23 15.59 3.44
CA LEU A 189 -3.41 14.82 3.09
C LEU A 189 -4.04 14.25 4.36
N SER A 190 -5.23 14.75 4.70
CA SER A 190 -6.00 14.37 5.89
C SER A 190 -7.48 14.34 5.52
N VAL A 191 -7.95 13.21 5.00
CA VAL A 191 -9.33 13.04 4.49
C VAL A 191 -10.04 11.98 5.33
N PRO A 192 -11.24 12.25 5.91
CA PRO A 192 -12.02 11.24 6.61
C PRO A 192 -12.35 10.01 5.73
N PHE A 193 -12.40 8.83 6.35
CA PHE A 193 -12.65 7.61 5.58
C PHE A 193 -14.08 7.57 5.05
N SER A 194 -14.20 7.45 3.73
CA SER A 194 -15.49 7.27 3.07
C SER A 194 -15.35 6.32 1.89
N ARG A 195 -16.08 5.19 1.94
CA ARG A 195 -16.12 4.25 0.81
C ARG A 195 -16.78 4.87 -0.44
N ARG A 196 -17.66 5.85 -0.23
CA ARG A 196 -18.30 6.63 -1.29
C ARG A 196 -17.27 7.57 -1.92
N ASP A 197 -16.58 8.37 -1.12
CA ASP A 197 -15.67 9.39 -1.65
C ASP A 197 -14.42 8.76 -2.26
N SER A 198 -13.91 7.66 -1.67
CA SER A 198 -12.86 6.87 -2.29
C SER A 198 -13.28 6.26 -3.64
N ALA A 199 -14.58 6.13 -3.95
CA ALA A 199 -15.00 5.71 -5.29
C ALA A 199 -14.68 6.76 -6.38
N HIS A 200 -14.45 8.02 -5.98
CA HIS A 200 -14.21 9.16 -6.85
C HIS A 200 -12.85 9.84 -6.65
N ALA A 201 -12.17 9.62 -5.52
CA ALA A 201 -10.89 10.23 -5.19
C ALA A 201 -9.87 9.19 -4.67
N SER A 202 -8.59 9.39 -5.00
CA SER A 202 -7.50 8.46 -4.69
C SER A 202 -6.63 8.95 -3.53
N PHE A 203 -7.23 9.15 -2.36
CA PHE A 203 -6.56 9.64 -1.13
C PHE A 203 -6.05 8.52 -0.20
N LEU A 204 -6.13 7.27 -0.61
CA LEU A 204 -5.76 6.11 0.20
C LEU A 204 -4.34 5.66 -0.15
N ASP A 205 -3.44 5.72 0.83
CA ASP A 205 -2.02 5.37 0.71
C ASP A 205 -1.64 4.38 1.82
N THR A 206 -0.87 3.34 1.49
CA THR A 206 -0.50 2.30 2.46
C THR A 206 0.59 2.70 3.43
N ASN A 207 1.41 3.70 3.12
CA ASN A 207 2.39 4.28 4.05
C ASN A 207 1.72 4.82 5.30
N ALA A 208 0.46 5.24 5.21
CA ALA A 208 -0.33 5.71 6.34
C ALA A 208 -1.19 4.63 6.99
N PHE A 209 -1.23 3.41 6.45
CA PHE A 209 -2.23 2.39 6.80
C PHE A 209 -1.65 1.27 7.69
N VAL A 210 -2.30 1.06 8.83
CA VAL A 210 -2.04 -0.06 9.75
C VAL A 210 -3.33 -0.84 9.94
N ALA A 211 -3.27 -2.17 9.77
CA ALA A 211 -4.47 -3.00 9.79
C ALA A 211 -4.30 -4.33 10.51
N ARG A 212 -5.40 -4.81 11.08
CA ARG A 212 -5.53 -6.16 11.62
C ARG A 212 -5.24 -7.17 10.52
N ARG A 213 -4.39 -8.14 10.81
CA ARG A 213 -4.11 -9.24 9.90
C ARG A 213 -5.37 -10.07 9.67
N THR A 214 -5.86 -10.08 8.43
CA THR A 214 -6.91 -10.99 7.98
C THR A 214 -6.59 -11.50 6.57
N ARG A 215 -7.35 -12.49 6.08
CA ARG A 215 -7.19 -12.98 4.69
C ARG A 215 -7.44 -11.89 3.64
N ALA A 216 -8.12 -10.80 3.99
CA ALA A 216 -8.37 -9.68 3.09
C ALA A 216 -7.15 -8.75 2.93
N LEU A 217 -6.20 -8.77 3.87
CA LEU A 217 -5.03 -7.91 3.88
C LEU A 217 -3.92 -8.47 2.97
N HIS A 218 -4.14 -8.36 1.66
CA HIS A 218 -3.18 -8.73 0.63
C HIS A 218 -3.36 -7.80 -0.56
N PHE A 219 -2.31 -7.40 -1.25
CA PHE A 219 -2.40 -6.59 -2.46
C PHE A 219 -2.89 -7.40 -3.66
N SER A 220 -3.58 -6.72 -4.56
CA SER A 220 -3.88 -7.25 -5.90
C SER A 220 -2.58 -7.60 -6.64
N ARG A 221 -2.59 -8.73 -7.35
CA ARG A 221 -1.44 -9.22 -8.12
C ARG A 221 -1.43 -8.72 -9.57
N LEU A 222 -2.32 -7.79 -9.93
CA LEU A 222 -2.34 -7.24 -11.28
C LEU A 222 -1.10 -6.37 -11.49
N ARG A 223 -0.42 -6.53 -12.63
CA ARG A 223 0.68 -5.65 -13.02
C ARG A 223 0.11 -4.30 -13.43
N ARG A 224 0.24 -3.31 -12.55
CA ARG A 224 -0.17 -1.92 -12.80
C ARG A 224 1.03 -1.10 -13.27
N THR A 225 0.88 -0.38 -14.37
CA THR A 225 1.85 0.65 -14.80
C THR A 225 1.49 2.00 -14.14
N PRO A 226 2.38 3.00 -14.20
CA PRO A 226 2.08 4.35 -13.72
C PRO A 226 0.84 5.01 -14.31
N SER A 227 0.35 4.57 -15.48
CA SER A 227 -0.88 5.07 -16.08
C SER A 227 -2.16 4.36 -15.58
N VAL A 228 -2.04 3.25 -14.85
CA VAL A 228 -3.19 2.47 -14.39
C VAL A 228 -3.71 2.99 -13.05
N LEU A 229 -4.94 3.49 -13.07
CA LEU A 229 -5.73 3.86 -11.89
C LEU A 229 -6.92 2.90 -11.71
N PRO A 230 -7.41 2.68 -10.48
CA PRO A 230 -6.80 3.10 -9.21
C PRO A 230 -5.49 2.36 -8.89
N ARG A 231 -4.72 2.93 -7.95
CA ARG A 231 -3.48 2.36 -7.44
C ARG A 231 -3.73 1.12 -6.59
N GLU A 232 -2.68 0.35 -6.36
CA GLU A 232 -2.78 -0.88 -5.56
C GLU A 232 -3.16 -0.63 -4.09
N ASP A 233 -2.74 0.51 -3.53
CA ASP A 233 -3.03 0.94 -2.16
C ASP A 233 -4.52 1.21 -1.97
N TRP A 234 -5.10 1.97 -2.90
CA TRP A 234 -6.52 2.20 -2.98
C TRP A 234 -7.29 0.88 -3.12
N GLU A 235 -6.83 -0.03 -4.00
CA GLU A 235 -7.49 -1.33 -4.21
C GLU A 235 -7.50 -2.14 -2.92
N LEU A 236 -6.36 -2.20 -2.23
CA LEU A 236 -6.20 -2.90 -0.97
C LEU A 236 -7.14 -2.35 0.09
N ILE A 237 -7.03 -1.05 0.41
CA ILE A 237 -7.76 -0.44 1.53
C ILE A 237 -9.27 -0.45 1.24
N ARG A 238 -9.68 -0.15 0.00
CA ARG A 238 -11.09 -0.17 -0.39
C ARG A 238 -11.66 -1.59 -0.42
N ARG A 239 -10.88 -2.61 -0.82
CA ARG A 239 -11.34 -4.00 -0.76
C ARG A 239 -11.38 -4.51 0.67
N TYR A 240 -10.39 -4.18 1.49
CA TYR A 240 -10.33 -4.52 2.92
C TYR A 240 -11.57 -4.00 3.65
N SER A 241 -11.91 -2.72 3.45
CA SER A 241 -13.09 -2.07 4.05
C SER A 241 -14.46 -2.64 3.64
N ARG A 242 -14.54 -3.63 2.73
CA ARG A 242 -15.81 -4.31 2.41
C ARG A 242 -16.35 -5.16 3.56
N ARG A 243 -15.45 -5.63 4.44
CA ARG A 243 -15.74 -6.57 5.53
C ARG A 243 -15.08 -6.16 6.85
N HIS A 244 -14.49 -4.97 6.87
CA HIS A 244 -13.66 -4.47 7.96
C HIS A 244 -13.96 -2.99 8.17
N THR A 245 -13.91 -2.56 9.42
CA THR A 245 -14.03 -1.14 9.78
C THR A 245 -12.70 -0.44 9.56
N VAL A 246 -12.69 0.68 8.86
CA VAL A 246 -11.50 1.51 8.64
C VAL A 246 -11.77 2.91 9.16
N ARG A 247 -10.84 3.48 9.93
CA ARG A 247 -10.95 4.82 10.51
C ARG A 247 -9.78 5.69 10.09
N HIS A 248 -10.06 6.97 9.85
CA HIS A 248 -9.04 7.98 9.65
C HIS A 248 -8.59 8.56 11.00
N LEU A 249 -7.28 8.70 11.18
CA LEU A 249 -6.69 9.47 12.28
C LEU A 249 -6.12 10.77 11.69
N PRO A 250 -6.68 11.96 11.99
CA PRO A 250 -6.26 13.23 11.40
C PRO A 250 -4.97 13.78 12.02
N VAL A 251 -3.98 12.90 12.21
CA VAL A 251 -2.66 13.23 12.76
C VAL A 251 -1.62 12.83 11.71
N PRO A 252 -0.83 13.79 11.20
CA PRO A 252 0.15 13.51 10.16
C PRO A 252 1.40 12.87 10.74
N THR A 253 1.54 11.56 10.52
CA THR A 253 2.63 10.73 11.07
C THR A 253 3.52 10.09 10.00
N VAL A 254 3.30 10.46 8.74
CA VAL A 254 4.06 9.97 7.58
C VAL A 254 4.63 11.17 6.83
N ARG A 255 5.92 11.09 6.48
CA ARG A 255 6.60 12.00 5.56
C ARG A 255 6.72 11.30 4.21
N TYR A 256 5.84 11.70 3.30
CA TYR A 256 5.79 11.19 1.94
C TYR A 256 6.72 12.02 1.06
N LEU A 257 7.76 11.42 0.50
CA LEU A 257 8.70 12.13 -0.37
C LEU A 257 8.08 12.39 -1.74
N ALA A 258 7.74 13.64 -2.00
CA ALA A 258 7.30 14.11 -3.31
C ALA A 258 8.53 14.27 -4.23
N ASN A 259 8.67 13.39 -5.21
CA ASN A 259 9.61 13.55 -6.31
C ASN A 259 8.84 13.50 -7.66
N PRO A 260 9.44 13.96 -8.78
CA PRO A 260 8.78 13.99 -10.08
C PRO A 260 8.27 12.62 -10.57
N ASP A 261 8.92 11.55 -10.12
CA ASP A 261 8.55 10.16 -10.41
C ASP A 261 7.57 9.58 -9.36
N SER A 262 7.35 10.28 -8.23
CA SER A 262 6.41 9.87 -7.18
C SER A 262 4.99 10.00 -7.70
N TYR A 263 4.19 8.97 -7.48
CA TYR A 263 2.83 8.89 -7.98
C TYR A 263 1.88 10.01 -7.48
N TYR A 264 2.23 10.65 -6.36
CA TYR A 264 1.50 11.77 -5.76
C TYR A 264 2.19 13.12 -5.99
N THR A 265 2.71 13.39 -7.20
CA THR A 265 3.31 14.69 -7.55
C THR A 265 2.28 15.83 -7.52
N THR A 266 1.06 15.58 -7.99
CA THR A 266 -0.06 16.52 -7.97
C THR A 266 -1.31 15.78 -7.51
N TRP A 267 -1.98 16.28 -6.47
CA TRP A 267 -3.30 15.78 -6.09
C TRP A 267 -4.28 16.02 -7.25
N LEU A 268 -4.94 14.97 -7.73
CA LEU A 268 -6.10 15.05 -8.62
C LEU A 268 -7.38 14.80 -7.83
#